data_AF-A0A5A9YV41-F1
#
_entry.id   AF-A0A5A9YV41-F1
#
_cell.length_a   1.000
_cell.length_b   1.000
_cell.length_c   1.000
_cell.angle_alpha   90.00
_cell.angle_beta   90.00
_cell.angle_gamma   90.00
#
_symmetry.space_group_name_H-M   'P 1'
#
loop_
_entity.id
_entity.type
_entity.pdbx_description
1 polymer ?
#
loop_
_entity_poly.entity_id
_entity_poly.type
_entity_poly.pdbx_seq_one_letter_code
_entity_poly.pdbx_strand_id
1 'polypeptide(L)'
;LEHRVAGADANPYLLLAAVLAGVHHGLTNKVEPGAPIEGNSNEQMEPSLPNNLRDALRELDDSEILAKYIDPKYIDIFVACKESELEEFEHSISDLEYNWYLHTV
;
A
#
# COMPACT_ATOMS: atom_id res chain seq x y z
N LEU A 1 16.58 11.11 -3.98
CA LEU A 1 15.25 10.65 -3.53
C LEU A 1 15.46 9.53 -2.53
N GLU A 2 14.84 9.62 -1.35
CA GLU A 2 14.81 8.56 -0.34
C GLU A 2 13.35 8.08 -0.24
N HIS A 3 13.09 6.80 -0.52
CA HIS A 3 11.74 6.24 -0.43
C HIS A 3 11.55 5.58 0.94
N ARG A 4 10.60 6.10 1.74
CA ARG A 4 10.41 5.72 3.16
C ARG A 4 9.05 5.05 3.43
N VAL A 5 8.25 4.79 2.39
CA VAL A 5 6.91 4.20 2.55
C VAL A 5 7.00 2.69 2.74
N ALA A 6 7.92 2.02 2.05
CA ALA A 6 8.06 0.58 2.13
C ALA A 6 8.57 0.08 3.49
N GLY A 7 7.93 -0.97 4.00
CA GLY A 7 8.38 -1.74 5.15
C GLY A 7 9.49 -2.75 4.81
N ALA A 8 10.09 -3.35 5.84
CA ALA A 8 11.17 -4.33 5.70
C ALA A 8 10.71 -5.69 5.14
N ASP A 9 9.40 -5.93 5.17
CA ASP A 9 8.68 -7.09 4.66
C ASP A 9 8.42 -7.01 3.14
N ALA A 10 8.62 -5.85 2.52
CA ALA A 10 8.41 -5.67 1.10
C ALA A 10 9.38 -6.52 0.26
N ASN A 11 8.87 -7.17 -0.79
CA ASN A 11 9.72 -7.84 -1.77
C ASN A 11 10.60 -6.79 -2.48
N PRO A 12 11.94 -6.86 -2.38
CA PRO A 12 12.82 -5.80 -2.88
C PRO A 12 12.74 -5.61 -4.40
N TYR A 13 12.42 -6.66 -5.16
CA TYR A 13 12.29 -6.57 -6.61
C TYR A 13 10.99 -5.85 -7.01
N LEU A 14 9.87 -6.22 -6.38
CA LEU A 14 8.58 -5.59 -6.66
C LEU A 14 8.56 -4.14 -6.20
N LEU A 15 9.17 -3.86 -5.04
CA LEU A 15 9.34 -2.51 -4.54
C LEU A 15 10.11 -1.64 -5.53
N LEU A 16 11.29 -2.09 -5.97
CA LEU A 16 12.10 -1.31 -6.90
C LEU A 16 11.38 -1.13 -8.25
N ALA A 17 10.70 -2.16 -8.74
CA ALA A 17 9.91 -2.08 -9.97
C ALA A 17 8.78 -1.04 -9.86
N ALA A 18 8.00 -1.04 -8.77
CA ALA A 18 6.92 -0.08 -8.54
C ALA A 18 7.44 1.36 -8.40
N VAL A 19 8.54 1.57 -7.67
CA VAL A 19 9.18 2.89 -7.55
C VAL A 19 9.66 3.39 -8.90
N LEU A 20 10.34 2.55 -9.69
CA LEU A 20 10.82 2.93 -11.02
C LEU A 20 9.67 3.18 -12.00
N ALA A 21 8.57 2.43 -11.91
CA ALA A 21 7.35 2.68 -12.68
C ALA A 21 6.78 4.08 -12.39
N GLY A 22 6.68 4.45 -11.10
CA GLY A 22 6.24 5.79 -10.70
C GLY A 22 7.17 6.91 -11.17
N VAL A 23 8.49 6.73 -11.03
CA VAL A 23 9.49 7.69 -11.52
C VAL A 23 9.39 7.85 -13.03
N HIS A 24 9.33 6.73 -13.78
CA HIS A 24 9.20 6.77 -15.23
C HIS A 24 7.90 7.46 -15.64
N HIS A 25 6.76 7.11 -15.02
CA HIS A 25 5.48 7.75 -15.30
C HIS A 25 5.52 9.26 -15.07
N GLY A 26 6.09 9.70 -13.95
CA GLY A 26 6.25 11.11 -13.63
C GLY A 26 7.11 11.86 -14.65
N LEU A 27 8.26 11.29 -15.03
CA LEU A 27 9.15 11.89 -16.03
C LEU A 27 8.51 11.93 -17.43
N THR A 28 7.86 10.85 -17.87
CA THR A 28 7.21 10.77 -19.19
C THR A 28 6.07 11.77 -19.32
N ASN A 29 5.24 11.90 -18.28
CA ASN A 29 4.07 12.77 -18.30
C ASN A 29 4.33 14.17 -17.74
N LYS A 30 5.57 14.47 -17.34
CA LYS A 30 5.98 15.75 -16.72
C LYS A 30 5.08 16.10 -15.54
N VAL A 31 4.85 15.13 -14.66
CA VAL A 31 4.03 15.31 -13.45
C VAL A 31 4.81 16.18 -12.47
N GLU A 32 4.21 17.29 -12.06
CA GLU A 32 4.77 18.18 -11.05
C GLU A 32 4.43 17.67 -9.64
N PRO A 33 5.41 17.36 -8.78
CA PRO A 33 5.19 16.79 -7.46
C PRO A 33 4.67 17.81 -6.41
N GLY A 34 4.53 19.08 -6.80
CA GLY A 34 4.17 20.16 -5.88
C GLY A 34 5.36 20.70 -5.09
N ALA A 35 5.09 21.64 -4.18
CA ALA A 35 6.10 22.22 -3.30
C ALA A 35 6.51 21.23 -2.20
N PRO A 36 7.78 21.21 -1.77
CA PRO A 36 8.20 20.41 -0.63
C PRO A 36 7.51 20.89 0.66
N ILE A 37 7.22 19.95 1.56
CA ILE A 37 6.71 20.26 2.90
C ILE A 37 7.90 20.35 3.84
N GLU A 38 7.97 21.44 4.60
CA GLU A 38 9.00 21.67 5.62
C GLU A 38 8.41 21.43 7.02
N GLY A 39 9.21 20.87 7.93
CA GLY A 39 8.76 20.57 9.31
C GLY A 39 7.96 19.26 9.42
N ASN A 40 6.95 19.25 10.29
CA ASN A 40 6.16 18.05 10.60
C ASN A 40 4.95 17.93 9.64
N SER A 41 4.98 16.95 8.73
CA SER A 41 3.87 16.73 7.78
C SER A 41 2.58 16.26 8.46
N ASN A 42 2.67 15.56 9.61
CA ASN A 42 1.50 15.03 10.31
C ASN A 42 0.59 16.13 10.90
N GLU A 43 1.12 17.34 11.11
CA GLU A 43 0.35 18.50 11.59
C GLU A 43 -0.17 19.37 10.44
N GLN A 44 0.30 19.12 9.21
CA GLN A 44 0.07 19.98 8.05
C GLN A 44 -0.81 19.32 6.98
N MET A 45 -0.91 18.00 6.98
CA MET A 45 -1.63 17.25 5.97
C MET A 45 -2.46 16.12 6.58
N GLU A 46 -3.61 15.88 5.95
CA GLU A 46 -4.37 14.66 6.19
C GLU A 46 -3.64 13.45 5.59
N PRO A 47 -3.71 12.27 6.24
CA PRO A 47 -3.17 11.03 5.68
C PRO A 47 -3.80 10.72 4.32
N SER A 48 -2.97 10.51 3.30
CA SER A 48 -3.43 10.22 1.94
C SER A 48 -3.21 8.78 1.50
N LEU A 49 -2.38 8.01 2.22
CA LEU A 49 -2.12 6.61 1.91
C LEU A 49 -3.17 5.70 2.56
N PRO A 50 -3.47 4.54 1.94
CA PRO A 50 -4.24 3.50 2.60
C PRO A 50 -3.65 3.15 3.97
N ASN A 51 -4.51 3.06 4.98
CA ASN A 51 -4.11 2.75 6.36
C ASN A 51 -4.35 1.28 6.74
N ASN A 52 -4.83 0.47 5.79
CA ASN A 52 -5.08 -0.95 5.95
C ASN A 52 -4.79 -1.68 4.63
N LEU A 53 -4.51 -2.98 4.73
CA LEU A 53 -4.14 -3.81 3.58
C LEU A 53 -5.28 -3.94 2.56
N ARG A 54 -6.53 -4.02 3.01
CA ARG A 54 -7.69 -4.20 2.14
C ARG A 54 -7.86 -3.05 1.15
N ASP A 55 -7.74 -1.82 1.63
CA ASP A 55 -7.85 -0.63 0.78
C ASP A 55 -6.61 -0.46 -0.11
N ALA A 56 -5.42 -0.84 0.37
CA ALA A 56 -4.21 -0.83 -0.47
C ALA A 56 -4.29 -1.83 -1.64
N LEU A 57 -4.87 -3.02 -1.41
CA LEU A 57 -5.09 -4.02 -2.46
C LEU A 57 -6.12 -3.55 -3.49
N ARG A 58 -7.21 -2.90 -3.05
CA ARG A 58 -8.20 -2.30 -3.95
C ARG A 58 -7.58 -1.21 -4.83
N GLU A 59 -6.80 -0.31 -4.23
CA GLU A 59 -6.13 0.76 -4.98
C GLU A 59 -5.11 0.21 -5.99
N LEU A 60 -4.44 -0.90 -5.66
CA LEU A 60 -3.55 -1.60 -6.58
C LEU A 60 -4.32 -2.23 -7.76
N ASP A 61 -5.42 -2.93 -7.48
CA ASP A 61 -6.26 -3.59 -8.48
C ASP A 61 -6.87 -2.58 -9.47
N ASP A 62 -7.32 -1.43 -8.96
CA ASP A 62 -7.89 -0.34 -9.76
C ASP A 62 -6.81 0.54 -10.45
N SER A 63 -5.52 0.25 -10.28
CA SER A 63 -4.43 1.12 -10.75
C SER A 63 -4.18 1.01 -12.26
N GLU A 64 -4.79 1.92 -13.03
CA GLU A 64 -4.52 2.06 -14.47
C GLU A 64 -3.07 2.43 -14.80
N ILE A 65 -2.35 3.05 -13.85
CA ILE A 65 -0.95 3.44 -14.04
C ILE A 65 -0.08 2.20 -13.90
N LEU A 66 -0.17 1.47 -12.80
CA LEU A 66 0.67 0.28 -12.56
C LEU A 66 0.41 -0.82 -13.58
N ALA A 67 -0.83 -0.99 -14.04
CA ALA A 67 -1.21 -1.92 -15.10
C ALA A 67 -0.47 -1.69 -16.45
N LYS A 68 0.15 -0.51 -16.65
CA LYS A 68 0.98 -0.21 -17.83
C LYS A 68 2.43 -0.65 -17.69
N TYR A 69 2.88 -0.95 -16.46
CA TYR A 69 4.27 -1.29 -16.13
C TYR A 69 4.44 -2.72 -15.64
N ILE A 70 3.46 -3.24 -14.91
CA ILE A 70 3.39 -4.60 -14.42
C ILE A 70 2.24 -5.27 -15.17
N ASP A 71 2.44 -6.51 -15.63
CA ASP A 71 1.40 -7.27 -16.33
C ASP A 71 0.12 -7.30 -15.45
N PRO A 72 -1.04 -6.86 -15.96
CA PRO A 72 -2.28 -6.89 -15.20
C PRO A 72 -2.58 -8.27 -14.62
N LYS A 73 -2.26 -9.36 -15.34
CA LYS A 73 -2.46 -10.73 -14.82
C LYS A 73 -1.61 -11.02 -13.59
N TYR A 74 -0.44 -10.41 -13.49
CA TYR A 74 0.39 -10.53 -12.30
C TYR A 74 -0.23 -9.76 -11.12
N ILE A 75 -0.76 -8.56 -11.38
CA ILE A 75 -1.48 -7.77 -10.38
C ILE A 75 -2.69 -8.56 -9.86
N ASP A 76 -3.53 -9.11 -10.75
CA ASP A 76 -4.71 -9.92 -10.39
C ASP A 76 -4.33 -11.07 -9.45
N ILE A 77 -3.27 -11.83 -9.80
CA ILE A 77 -2.80 -12.96 -8.99
C ILE A 77 -2.25 -12.49 -7.65
N PHE A 78 -1.46 -11.41 -7.64
CA PHE A 78 -0.89 -10.86 -6.41
C PHE A 78 -1.99 -10.40 -5.46
N VAL A 79 -2.98 -9.65 -5.95
CA VAL A 79 -4.14 -9.18 -5.19
C VAL A 79 -4.90 -10.37 -4.63
N ALA A 80 -5.26 -11.36 -5.46
CA ALA A 80 -5.99 -12.55 -5.02
C ALA A 80 -5.24 -13.33 -3.91
N CYS A 81 -3.91 -13.47 -4.02
CA CYS A 81 -3.11 -14.10 -2.97
C CYS A 81 -3.16 -13.30 -1.66
N LYS A 82 -3.01 -11.98 -1.72
CA LYS A 82 -3.00 -11.13 -0.52
C LYS A 82 -4.38 -10.95 0.12
N GLU A 83 -5.44 -10.96 -0.68
CA GLU A 83 -6.81 -11.01 -0.14
C GLU A 83 -7.06 -12.33 0.59
N SER A 84 -6.65 -13.46 0.03
CA SER A 84 -6.77 -14.76 0.72
C SER A 84 -5.98 -14.81 2.03
N GLU A 85 -4.76 -14.26 2.07
CA GLU A 85 -3.97 -14.16 3.31
C GLU A 85 -4.68 -13.26 4.35
N LEU A 86 -5.25 -12.14 3.90
CA LEU A 86 -5.97 -11.21 4.77
C LEU A 86 -7.27 -11.83 5.32
N GLU A 87 -8.03 -12.56 4.50
CA GLU A 87 -9.23 -13.26 4.95
C GLU A 87 -8.91 -14.32 6.01
N GLU A 88 -7.82 -15.06 5.84
CA GLU A 88 -7.35 -16.02 6.86
C GLU A 88 -6.97 -15.32 8.18
N PHE A 89 -6.30 -14.16 8.08
CA PHE A 89 -5.96 -13.34 9.24
C PHE A 89 -7.22 -12.82 9.96
N GLU A 90 -8.20 -12.28 9.23
CA GLU A 90 -9.42 -11.70 9.79
C GLU A 90 -10.37 -12.75 10.40
N HIS A 91 -10.26 -14.03 10.01
CA HIS A 91 -10.98 -15.11 10.66
C HIS A 91 -10.37 -15.56 11.99
N SER A 92 -9.16 -15.09 12.33
CA SER A 92 -8.48 -15.43 13.57
C SER A 92 -8.85 -14.45 14.68
N ILE A 93 -9.38 -14.96 15.80
CA ILE A 93 -9.68 -14.14 16.99
C ILE A 93 -8.38 -13.89 17.76
N SER A 94 -8.02 -12.61 17.92
CA SER A 94 -6.82 -12.20 18.64
C SER A 94 -7.00 -12.24 20.16
N ASP A 95 -5.90 -12.39 20.89
CA ASP A 95 -5.89 -12.31 22.36
C ASP A 95 -6.45 -10.97 22.87
N LEU A 96 -6.28 -9.89 22.10
CA LEU A 96 -6.81 -8.57 22.44
C LEU A 96 -8.35 -8.56 22.44
N GLU A 97 -8.96 -9.18 21.44
CA GLU A 97 -10.42 -9.30 21.35
C GLU A 97 -10.97 -10.15 22.51
N TYR A 98 -10.29 -11.24 22.88
CA TYR A 98 -10.64 -11.98 24.11
C TYR A 98 -10.56 -11.08 25.34
N ASN A 99 -9.47 -10.34 25.53
CA ASN A 99 -9.29 -9.47 26.68
C ASN A 99 -10.38 -8.39 26.77
N TRP A 100 -10.82 -7.82 25.64
CA TRP A 100 -11.86 -6.80 25.62
C TRP A 100 -13.26 -7.35 25.85
N TYR A 101 -13.61 -8.47 25.20
CA TYR A 101 -15.00 -8.94 25.17
C TYR A 101 -15.31 -10.06 26.17
N LEU A 102 -14.33 -10.83 26.63
CA LEU A 102 -14.55 -11.97 27.53
C LEU A 102 -14.61 -11.57 29.01
N HIS A 103 -13.86 -10.55 29.42
CA HIS A 103 -13.72 -10.15 30.83
C HIS A 103 -14.57 -8.92 31.24
N THR A 104 -15.29 -8.32 30.30
CA THR A 104 -16.12 -7.13 30.55
C THR A 104 -17.55 -7.51 30.93
N VAL A 105 -17.71 -8.25 32.04
CA VAL A 105 -19.00 -8.52 32.71
C VAL A 105 -19.02 -7.93 34.11
#